data_AF-A8PL39-F1
#
_entry.id   AF-A8PL39-F1
#
_cell.length_a   1.000
_cell.length_b   1.000
_cell.length_c   1.000
_cell.angle_alpha   90.00
_cell.angle_beta   90.00
_cell.angle_gamma   90.00
#
_symmetry.space_group_name_H-M   'P 1'
#
loop_
_entity.id
_entity.type
_entity.pdbx_description
1 polymer ?
#
loop_
_entity_poly.entity_id
_entity_poly.type
_entity_poly.pdbx_seq_one_letter_code
_entity_poly.pdbx_strand_id
1 'polypeptide(L)' 'MTKIDYDIAENMLIKQAQSQMLTEDDKEKWNLYQDEGDNLWKLRSRLENSELTDESKYPLYLPNHRSYYFTQA' A
#
# COMPACT_ATOMS: atom_id res chain seq x y z
N MET A 1 9.52 11.77 21.14
CA MET A 1 8.93 11.41 19.84
C MET A 1 9.42 12.39 18.81
N THR A 2 10.17 11.91 17.83
CA THR A 2 10.77 12.67 16.73
C THR A 2 10.03 12.35 15.44
N LYS A 3 10.24 13.13 14.37
CA LYS A 3 9.71 12.83 13.04
C LYS A 3 10.13 11.42 12.58
N ILE A 4 11.36 11.02 12.88
CA ILE A 4 11.90 9.70 12.55
C ILE A 4 11.08 8.59 13.23
N ASP A 5 10.68 8.78 14.49
CA ASP A 5 9.86 7.79 15.19
C ASP A 5 8.49 7.62 14.51
N TYR A 6 7.90 8.71 14.00
CA TYR A 6 6.64 8.66 13.25
C TYR A 6 6.81 7.97 11.90
N ASP A 7 7.86 8.32 11.14
CA ASP A 7 8.14 7.72 9.83
C ASP A 7 8.35 6.19 9.97
N ILE A 8 9.03 5.74 11.04
CA ILE A 8 9.19 4.31 11.36
C ILE A 8 7.85 3.66 11.70
N ALA A 9 7.07 4.29 12.58
CA ALA A 9 5.78 3.74 13.00
C ALA A 9 4.79 3.61 11.84
N GLU A 10 4.72 4.62 10.97
CA GLU A 10 3.90 4.60 9.76
C GLU A 10 4.30 3.44 8.85
N ASN A 11 5.59 3.30 8.54
CA ASN A 11 6.09 2.22 7.69
C ASN A 11 5.75 0.83 8.27
N MET A 12 5.92 0.65 9.58
CA MET A 12 5.56 -0.59 10.27
C MET A 12 4.06 -0.92 10.17
N LEU A 13 3.19 0.08 10.36
CA LEU A 13 1.74 -0.12 10.30
C LEU A 13 1.27 -0.48 8.88
N ILE A 14 1.83 0.16 7.86
CA ILE A 14 1.51 -0.14 6.46
C ILE A 14 1.95 -1.56 6.10
N LYS A 15 3.18 -1.95 6.48
CA LYS A 15 3.68 -3.33 6.28
C LYS A 15 2.77 -4.36 6.92
N GLN A 16 2.34 -4.10 8.14
CA GLN A 16 1.44 -4.99 8.86
C GLN A 16 0.10 -5.14 8.12
N ALA A 17 -0.52 -4.04 7.70
CA ALA A 17 -1.77 -4.08 6.96
C ALA A 17 -1.64 -4.84 5.64
N GLN A 18 -0.59 -4.57 4.87
CA GLN A 18 -0.32 -5.25 3.61
C GLN A 18 -0.05 -6.74 3.81
N SER A 19 0.76 -7.13 4.79
CA SER A 19 1.08 -8.54 5.05
C SER A 19 -0.15 -9.37 5.44
N GLN A 20 -1.16 -8.77 6.07
CA GLN A 20 -2.33 -9.51 6.58
C GLN A 20 -3.45 -9.62 5.55
N MET A 21 -3.57 -8.65 4.64
CA MET A 21 -4.77 -8.48 3.82
C MET A 21 -4.51 -8.31 2.33
N LEU A 22 -3.27 -8.08 1.90
CA LEU A 22 -2.97 -7.99 0.48
C LEU A 22 -2.94 -9.39 -0.13
N THR A 23 -3.93 -9.68 -0.98
CA THR A 23 -4.02 -10.93 -1.72
C THR A 23 -3.27 -10.87 -3.05
N GLU A 24 -2.94 -12.01 -3.65
CA GLU A 24 -2.40 -12.04 -5.02
C GLU A 24 -3.39 -11.45 -6.04
N ASP A 25 -4.69 -11.71 -5.86
CA ASP A 25 -5.74 -11.12 -6.69
C ASP A 25 -5.73 -9.59 -6.64
N ASP A 26 -5.51 -9.00 -5.45
CA ASP A 26 -5.36 -7.55 -5.32
C ASP A 26 -4.11 -7.03 -6.02
N LYS A 27 -2.99 -7.76 -5.94
CA LYS A 27 -1.74 -7.38 -6.62
C LYS A 27 -1.92 -7.33 -8.13
N GLU A 28 -2.57 -8.34 -8.70
CA GLU A 28 -2.85 -8.39 -10.14
C GLU A 28 -3.87 -7.32 -10.53
N LYS A 29 -5.00 -7.27 -9.84
CA LYS A 29 -6.11 -6.34 -10.12
C LYS A 29 -5.68 -4.88 -10.12
N TRP A 30 -4.83 -4.50 -9.18
CA TRP A 30 -4.37 -3.12 -9.02
C TRP A 30 -2.99 -2.87 -9.63
N ASN A 31 -2.40 -3.86 -10.32
CA ASN A 31 -1.07 -3.81 -10.92
C ASN A 31 -0.02 -3.26 -9.93
N LEU A 32 0.03 -3.89 -8.74
CA LEU A 32 0.91 -3.45 -7.66
C LEU A 32 2.35 -3.89 -7.92
N TYR A 33 3.30 -3.09 -7.45
CA TYR A 33 4.70 -3.47 -7.37
C TYR A 33 5.19 -3.28 -5.94
N GLN A 34 6.17 -4.09 -5.55
CA GLN A 34 6.87 -3.89 -4.29
C GLN A 34 8.06 -2.96 -4.53
N ASP A 35 8.12 -1.88 -3.76
CA ASP A 35 9.23 -0.94 -3.78
C ASP A 35 10.43 -1.53 -3.03
N GLU A 36 11.62 -1.51 -3.64
CA GLU A 36 12.82 -2.11 -3.06
C GLU A 36 13.37 -1.33 -1.87
N GLY A 37 13.06 -0.04 -1.75
CA GLY A 37 13.56 0.83 -0.69
C GLY A 37 12.84 0.60 0.63
N ASP A 38 11.50 0.59 0.60
CA ASP A 38 10.68 0.46 1.80
C ASP A 38 9.99 -0.90 1.96
N ASN A 39 10.03 -1.77 0.93
CA ASN A 39 9.32 -3.05 0.86
C ASN A 39 7.78 -2.94 0.93
N LEU A 40 7.23 -1.76 0.63
CA LEU A 40 5.79 -1.52 0.59
C LEU A 40 5.23 -1.80 -0.81
N TRP A 41 3.99 -2.27 -0.84
CA TRP A 41 3.25 -2.43 -2.08
C TRP A 41 2.63 -1.10 -2.52
N LYS A 42 2.98 -0.65 -3.72
CA LYS A 42 2.54 0.62 -4.32
C LYS A 42 1.86 0.34 -5.66
N LEU A 43 0.99 1.24 -6.10
CA LEU A 43 0.41 1.13 -7.43
C LEU A 43 1.46 1.49 -8.48
N ARG A 44 1.61 0.66 -9.53
CA ARG A 44 2.29 1.11 -10.74
C ARG A 44 1.45 2.20 -11.39
N SER A 45 1.96 3.41 -11.36
CA SER A 45 1.25 4.56 -11.86
C SER A 45 1.46 4.77 -13.34
N ARG A 46 0.40 5.24 -14.00
CA ARG A 46 0.49 5.74 -15.38
C ARG A 46 1.07 7.17 -15.45
N LEU A 47 1.37 7.76 -14.30
CA LEU A 47 1.84 9.14 -14.15
C LEU A 47 3.37 9.26 -14.12
N GLU A 48 4.10 8.21 -14.52
CA GLU A 48 5.58 8.20 -14.59
C GLU A 48 6.13 9.44 -15.32
N ASN A 49 5.50 9.82 -16.44
CA ASN A 49 5.85 10.99 -17.25
C ASN A 49 5.26 12.33 -16.77
N SER A 50 4.55 12.35 -15.64
CA SER A 50 4.02 13.59 -15.07
C SER A 50 5.10 14.36 -14.31
N GLU A 51 4.91 15.67 -14.14
CA GLU A 51 5.78 16.53 -13.32
C GLU A 51 5.55 16.36 -11.81
N LEU A 52 4.80 15.33 -11.38
CA LEU A 52 4.52 15.07 -9.97
C LEU A 52 5.74 14.53 -9.22
N THR A 53 5.72 14.65 -7.89
CA THR A 53 6.70 14.00 -7.01
C THR A 53 6.54 12.48 -7.06
N ASP A 54 7.61 11.74 -6.77
CA ASP A 54 7.58 10.27 -6.79
C ASP A 54 6.54 9.69 -5.82
N GLU A 55 6.37 10.28 -4.65
CA GLU A 55 5.30 9.90 -3.70
C GLU A 55 3.90 10.06 -4.30
N SER A 56 3.68 11.14 -5.07
CA SER A 56 2.39 11.38 -5.75
C SER A 56 2.23 10.49 -6.97
N LYS A 57 3.33 10.11 -7.62
CA LYS A 57 3.33 9.18 -8.74
C LYS A 57 2.96 7.80 -8.24
N TYR A 58 3.56 7.30 -7.17
CA TYR A 58 3.44 5.92 -6.73
C TYR A 58 2.70 5.80 -5.40
N PRO A 59 1.35 5.93 -5.40
CA PRO A 59 0.59 5.90 -4.17
C PRO A 59 0.67 4.52 -3.50
N LEU A 60 0.68 4.54 -2.17
CA LEU A 60 0.65 3.35 -1.32
C LEU A 60 -0.69 2.63 -1.44
N TYR A 61 -0.65 1.31 -1.59
CA TYR A 61 -1.85 0.50 -1.53
C TYR A 61 -2.16 0.11 -0.08
N LEU A 62 -3.32 0.50 0.41
CA LEU A 62 -3.83 0.09 1.73
C LEU A 62 -5.02 -0.86 1.54
N PRO A 63 -4.89 -2.15 1.88
CA PRO A 63 -6.00 -3.08 1.78
C PRO A 63 -7.14 -2.66 2.71
N ASN A 64 -8.37 -2.69 2.21
CA ASN A 64 -9.54 -2.29 2.97
C ASN A 64 -9.94 -3.40 3.96
N HIS A 65 -10.15 -3.02 5.22
CA HIS A 65 -10.52 -3.91 6.31
C HIS A 65 -11.94 -4.49 6.21
N ARG A 66 -12.75 -4.09 5.21
CA ARG A 66 -14.14 -4.55 5.07
C ARG A 66 -14.26 -5.71 4.08
N SER A 67 -14.19 -6.92 4.63
CA SER A 67 -14.95 -8.06 4.09
C SER A 67 -15.70 -8.74 5.23
N TYR A 68 -16.69 -8.04 5.79
CA TYR A 68 -17.74 -8.70 6.57
C TYR A 68 -18.76 -9.24 5.57
N TYR A 69 -18.57 -10.49 5.14
CA TYR A 69 -19.68 -11.29 4.65
C TYR A 69 -20.59 -11.59 5.85
N PHE A 70 -21.63 -10.78 6.04
CA PHE A 70 -22.80 -11.24 6.77
C PHE A 70 -23.49 -12.30 5.91
N THR A 71 -23.14 -13.57 6.10
CA THR A 71 -24.01 -14.67 5.67
C THR A 71 -25.30 -14.56 6.49
N GLN A 72 -26.38 -14.16 5.83
CA GLN A 72 -27.72 -14.30 6.38
C GLN A 72 -28.00 -15.80 6.58
N ALA A 73 -28.40 -16.15 7.80
CA ALA A 73 -28.98 -17.44 8.16
C ALA A 73 -30.50 -17.28 8.25
#